data_AF-A0A7J6WEH0-F1
#
_entry.id   AF-A0A7J6WEH0-F1
#
_cell.length_a   1.000
_cell.length_b   1.000
_cell.length_c   1.000
_cell.angle_alpha   90.00
_cell.angle_beta   90.00
_cell.angle_gamma   90.00
#
_symmetry.space_group_name_H-M   'P 1'
#
loop_
_entity.id
_entity.type
_entity.pdbx_description
1 polymer ?
#
loop_
_entity_poly.entity_id
_entity_poly.type
_entity_poly.pdbx_seq_one_letter_code
_entity_poly.pdbx_strand_id
1 'polypeptide(L)'
;EFSDIFDVGHFKNILKDDVHVVSTLPASHLRRRPMSISSLPSEVDEGWIKNHLLGSLNKYGIVILRAFDSKITKDLTSDLQKLRCKVAFHALRFRTWIEELGQKVVKRMSQGGPYMALHLRLEKNVWVRTGCVPGLGKKADQAI
;
A
#
# COMPACT_ATOMS: atom_id res chain seq x y z
N GLU A 1 5.77 4.32 -11.07
CA GLU A 1 6.27 4.71 -9.75
C GLU A 1 5.18 5.33 -8.87
N PHE A 2 5.36 5.37 -7.55
CA PHE A 2 4.36 5.91 -6.60
C PHE A 2 3.89 7.33 -6.98
N SER A 3 4.83 8.19 -7.40
CA SER A 3 4.56 9.57 -7.80
C SER A 3 3.74 9.72 -9.08
N ASP A 4 3.63 8.67 -9.90
CA ASP A 4 2.85 8.71 -11.13
C ASP A 4 1.35 8.56 -10.85
N ILE A 5 1.03 7.93 -9.72
CA ILE A 5 -0.33 7.59 -9.30
C ILE A 5 -0.82 8.58 -8.24
N PHE A 6 0.00 8.90 -7.24
CA PHE A 6 -0.42 9.67 -6.08
C PHE A 6 0.21 11.08 -6.03
N ASP A 7 -0.52 12.01 -5.42
CA ASP A 7 -0.01 13.33 -5.08
C ASP A 7 0.95 13.22 -3.88
N VAL A 8 2.26 13.22 -4.18
CA VAL A 8 3.33 13.11 -3.18
C VAL A 8 3.36 14.33 -2.25
N GLY A 9 3.01 15.53 -2.74
CA GLY A 9 2.99 16.74 -1.92
C GLY A 9 1.91 16.66 -0.85
N HIS A 10 0.70 16.28 -1.27
CA HIS A 10 -0.43 16.01 -0.37
C HIS A 10 -0.10 14.90 0.62
N PHE A 11 0.44 13.77 0.15
CA PHE A 11 0.83 12.64 0.99
C PHE A 11 1.79 13.06 2.13
N LYS A 12 2.85 13.81 1.80
CA LYS A 12 3.81 14.30 2.79
C LYS A 12 3.18 15.29 3.77
N ASN A 13 2.32 16.19 3.28
CA ASN A 13 1.69 17.20 4.12
C ASN A 13 0.69 16.59 5.12
N ILE A 14 -0.12 15.60 4.70
CA ILE A 14 -1.10 14.95 5.59
C ILE A 14 -0.42 14.16 6.71
N LEU A 15 0.74 13.56 6.44
CA LEU A 15 1.45 12.69 7.38
C LEU A 15 2.53 13.40 8.20
N LYS A 16 2.75 14.71 7.99
CA LYS A 16 3.89 15.45 8.56
C LYS A 16 4.00 15.38 10.08
N ASP A 17 2.86 15.25 10.77
CA ASP A 17 2.78 15.21 12.23
C ASP A 17 2.87 13.77 12.78
N ASP A 18 2.76 12.74 11.92
CA ASP A 18 2.84 11.33 12.31
C ASP A 18 4.20 10.71 11.95
N VAL A 19 4.70 11.00 10.74
CA VAL A 19 5.94 10.43 10.20
C VAL A 19 6.66 11.43 9.29
N HIS A 20 7.99 11.46 9.41
CA HIS A 20 8.82 12.32 8.55
C HIS A 20 9.11 11.65 7.21
N VAL A 21 8.33 11.99 6.18
CA VAL A 21 8.52 11.48 4.82
C VAL A 21 9.48 12.39 4.05
N VAL A 22 10.58 11.83 3.54
CA VAL A 22 11.59 12.55 2.74
C VAL A 22 11.54 12.14 1.27
N SER A 23 11.81 13.07 0.36
CA SER A 23 11.85 12.79 -1.09
C SER A 23 13.19 12.23 -1.54
N THR A 24 14.25 12.55 -0.81
CA THR A 24 15.61 12.09 -1.05
C THR A 24 16.27 11.80 0.29
N LEU A 25 17.21 10.87 0.29
CA LEU A 25 18.02 10.60 1.47
C LEU A 25 18.88 11.82 1.82
N PRO A 26 19.11 12.11 3.11
CA PRO A 26 20.04 13.15 3.53
C PRO A 26 21.43 12.94 2.93
N ALA A 27 22.15 14.03 2.61
CA ALA A 27 23.48 13.97 2.01
C ALA A 27 24.48 13.10 2.81
N SER A 28 24.37 13.13 4.15
CA SER A 28 25.16 12.30 5.06
C SER A 28 24.98 10.78 4.87
N HIS A 29 23.90 10.37 4.21
CA HIS A 29 23.55 8.97 3.99
C HIS A 29 23.79 8.52 2.55
N LEU A 30 24.01 9.42 1.58
CA LEU A 30 24.16 9.07 0.17
C LEU A 30 25.32 8.10 -0.13
N ARG A 31 26.39 8.13 0.68
CA ARG A 31 27.55 7.22 0.55
C ARG A 31 27.41 5.91 1.33
N ARG A 32 26.35 5.74 2.13
CA ARG A 32 26.13 4.52 2.91
C ARG A 32 25.51 3.44 2.02
N ARG A 33 26.02 2.22 2.13
CA ARG A 33 25.42 1.07 1.45
C ARG A 33 24.15 0.66 2.20
N PRO A 34 22.98 0.65 1.54
CA PRO A 34 21.74 0.24 2.19
C PRO A 34 21.75 -1.26 2.49
N MET A 35 21.18 -1.63 3.64
CA MET A 35 20.89 -3.02 3.98
C MET A 35 19.51 -3.39 3.42
N SER A 36 19.44 -4.37 2.52
CA SER A 36 18.16 -4.85 1.99
C SER A 36 17.70 -6.05 2.80
N ILE A 37 16.47 -5.99 3.32
CA ILE A 37 15.81 -7.12 3.98
C ILE A 37 14.73 -7.60 3.02
N SER A 38 14.90 -8.82 2.51
CA SER A 38 14.03 -9.42 1.49
C SER A 38 13.13 -10.54 2.03
N SER A 39 13.41 -11.03 3.23
CA SER A 39 12.62 -12.07 3.88
C SER A 39 12.23 -11.59 5.26
N LEU A 40 10.91 -11.51 5.48
CA LEU A 40 10.32 -11.28 6.78
C LEU A 40 9.31 -12.40 7.09
N PRO A 41 9.21 -12.80 8.36
CA PRO A 41 8.14 -13.70 8.79
C PRO A 41 6.78 -13.05 8.50
N SER A 42 5.73 -13.87 8.44
CA SER A 42 4.36 -13.35 8.35
C SER A 42 3.91 -12.84 9.72
N GLU A 43 2.95 -11.92 9.74
CA GLU A 43 2.34 -11.39 10.97
C GLU A 43 3.32 -10.68 11.92
N VAL A 44 4.28 -9.97 11.33
CA VAL A 44 5.22 -9.10 12.03
C VAL A 44 4.48 -8.04 12.86
N ASP A 45 4.70 -8.04 14.17
CA ASP A 45 4.21 -7.03 15.09
C ASP A 45 5.22 -5.89 15.31
N GLU A 46 4.81 -4.90 16.10
CA GLU A 46 5.62 -3.74 16.44
C GLU A 46 6.89 -4.12 17.23
N GLY A 47 6.79 -5.09 18.12
CA GLY A 47 7.90 -5.56 18.94
C GLY A 47 8.99 -6.20 18.10
N TRP A 48 8.60 -7.05 17.15
CA TRP A 48 9.50 -7.65 16.19
C TRP A 48 10.20 -6.60 15.34
N ILE A 49 9.45 -5.61 14.81
CA ILE A 49 10.01 -4.49 14.03
C ILE A 49 11.07 -3.74 14.85
N LYS A 50 10.73 -3.35 16.08
CA LYS A 50 11.65 -2.64 16.97
C LYS A 50 12.89 -3.47 17.27
N ASN A 51 12.75 -4.76 17.53
CA ASN A 51 13.89 -5.60 17.92
C ASN A 51 14.82 -5.96 16.74
N HIS A 52 14.27 -6.16 15.54
CA HIS A 52 15.05 -6.67 14.39
C HIS A 52 15.45 -5.58 13.40
N LEU A 53 14.62 -4.55 13.21
CA LEU A 53 14.89 -3.49 12.25
C LEU A 53 15.68 -2.33 12.86
N LEU A 54 15.48 -2.02 14.15
CA LEU A 54 16.17 -0.89 14.79
C LEU A 54 17.69 -1.11 14.87
N GLY A 55 18.12 -2.33 15.19
CA GLY A 55 19.55 -2.68 15.19
C GLY A 55 20.19 -2.52 13.80
N SER A 56 19.48 -2.98 12.76
CA SER A 56 19.91 -2.80 11.37
C SER A 56 19.94 -1.32 10.96
N LEU A 57 18.93 -0.54 11.36
CA LEU A 57 18.86 0.88 11.07
C LEU A 57 20.00 1.65 11.75
N ASN A 58 20.30 1.34 13.01
CA ASN A 58 21.40 1.97 13.75
C ASN A 58 22.78 1.62 13.15
N LYS A 59 22.96 0.38 12.70
CA LYS A 59 24.23 -0.10 12.13
C LYS A 59 24.49 0.43 10.71
N TYR A 60 23.49 0.38 9.84
CA TYR A 60 23.65 0.68 8.41
C TYR A 60 23.18 2.08 8.03
N GLY A 61 22.35 2.73 8.86
CA GLY A 61 21.72 4.02 8.60
C GLY A 61 20.61 4.00 7.55
N ILE A 62 20.60 3.01 6.64
CA ILE A 62 19.59 2.86 5.59
C ILE A 62 19.19 1.40 5.49
N VAL A 63 17.89 1.15 5.64
CA VAL A 63 17.29 -0.17 5.52
C VAL A 63 16.22 -0.12 4.43
N ILE A 64 16.28 -1.05 3.48
CA ILE A 64 15.28 -1.22 2.43
C ILE A 64 14.51 -2.51 2.72
N LEU A 65 13.23 -2.37 3.04
CA LEU A 65 12.32 -3.50 3.23
C LEU A 65 11.70 -3.87 1.88
N ARG A 66 11.96 -5.09 1.40
CA ARG A 66 11.32 -5.64 0.19
C ARG A 66 10.25 -6.64 0.59
N ALA A 67 9.17 -6.72 -0.19
CA ALA A 67 8.05 -7.65 0.05
C ALA A 67 7.42 -7.54 1.46
N PHE A 68 7.31 -6.32 1.97
CA PHE A 68 6.78 -6.02 3.31
C PHE A 68 5.26 -5.79 3.34
N ASP A 69 4.67 -5.58 2.17
CA ASP A 69 3.27 -5.22 1.91
C ASP A 69 2.22 -6.12 2.59
N SER A 70 2.56 -7.38 2.84
CA SER A 70 1.66 -8.37 3.45
C SER A 70 2.17 -8.98 4.75
N LYS A 71 3.28 -8.45 5.31
CA LYS A 71 3.98 -9.07 6.43
C LYS A 71 3.56 -8.52 7.79
N ILE A 72 3.02 -7.30 7.85
CA ILE A 72 2.57 -6.69 9.11
C ILE A 72 1.31 -7.38 9.62
N THR A 73 1.25 -7.65 10.93
CA THR A 73 0.02 -8.13 11.59
C THR A 73 -1.17 -7.17 11.37
N LYS A 74 -2.37 -7.76 11.41
CA LYS A 74 -3.63 -7.00 11.42
C LYS A 74 -3.94 -6.44 12.80
N ASP A 75 -3.41 -7.07 13.86
CA ASP A 75 -3.61 -6.66 15.24
C ASP A 75 -2.59 -5.58 15.63
N LEU A 76 -2.87 -4.34 15.25
CA LEU A 76 -2.07 -3.18 15.61
C LEU A 76 -2.72 -2.41 16.76
N THR A 77 -1.88 -1.70 17.53
CA THR A 77 -2.33 -0.73 18.52
C THR A 77 -3.23 0.33 17.91
N SER A 78 -4.09 0.94 18.73
CA SER A 78 -5.09 1.92 18.27
C SER A 78 -4.47 3.04 17.42
N ASP A 79 -3.32 3.57 17.84
CA ASP A 79 -2.68 4.69 17.13
C ASP A 79 -2.09 4.26 15.78
N LEU A 80 -1.53 3.05 15.69
CA LEU A 80 -1.05 2.51 14.42
C LEU A 80 -2.20 2.17 13.48
N GLN A 81 -3.35 1.72 13.98
CA GLN A 81 -4.56 1.56 13.15
C GLN A 81 -5.08 2.90 12.65
N LYS A 82 -5.12 3.94 13.51
CA LYS A 82 -5.49 5.30 13.09
C LYS A 82 -4.56 5.80 11.99
N LEU A 83 -3.25 5.61 12.14
CA LEU A 83 -2.28 5.99 11.11
C LEU A 83 -2.51 5.20 9.82
N ARG A 84 -2.74 3.88 9.89
CA ARG A 84 -3.07 3.05 8.71
C ARG A 84 -4.31 3.57 7.98
N CYS A 85 -5.37 3.88 8.72
CA CYS A 85 -6.58 4.47 8.15
C CYS A 85 -6.33 5.87 7.56
N LYS A 86 -5.55 6.71 8.27
CA LYS A 86 -5.16 8.04 7.80
C LYS A 86 -4.41 7.97 6.47
N VAL A 87 -3.46 7.04 6.35
CA VAL A 87 -2.75 6.79 5.09
C VAL A 87 -3.74 6.37 4.00
N ALA A 88 -4.55 5.35 4.26
CA ALA A 88 -5.43 4.74 3.26
C ALA A 88 -6.51 5.69 2.72
N PHE A 89 -7.13 6.49 3.59
CA PHE A 89 -8.31 7.29 3.24
C PHE A 89 -8.04 8.79 3.09
N HIS A 90 -6.95 9.31 3.66
CA HIS A 90 -6.66 10.74 3.64
C HIS A 90 -5.36 11.10 2.94
N ALA A 91 -4.27 10.34 3.15
CA ALA A 91 -2.97 10.68 2.57
C ALA A 91 -2.80 10.18 1.12
N LEU A 92 -3.33 8.99 0.79
CA LEU A 92 -3.30 8.45 -0.56
C LEU A 92 -4.37 9.11 -1.43
N ARG A 93 -3.98 10.20 -2.08
CA ARG A 93 -4.80 10.91 -3.05
C ARG A 93 -4.23 10.73 -4.45
N PHE A 94 -5.08 10.39 -5.41
CA PHE A 94 -4.64 10.27 -6.80
C PHE A 94 -4.18 11.63 -7.34
N ARG A 95 -3.27 11.61 -8.33
CA ARG A 95 -2.95 12.82 -9.08
C ARG A 95 -4.19 13.40 -9.75
N THR A 96 -4.22 14.73 -9.87
CA THR A 96 -5.35 15.48 -10.42
C THR A 96 -5.84 14.92 -11.76
N TRP A 97 -4.94 14.57 -12.66
CA TRP A 97 -5.32 14.03 -13.99
C TRP A 97 -6.08 12.69 -13.90
N ILE A 98 -5.79 11.85 -12.90
CA ILE A 98 -6.50 10.58 -12.66
C ILE A 98 -7.87 10.86 -12.07
N GLU A 99 -7.95 11.77 -11.09
CA GLU A 99 -9.24 12.19 -10.49
C GLU A 99 -10.16 12.78 -11.56
N GLU A 100 -9.64 13.68 -12.40
CA GLU A 100 -10.38 14.28 -13.51
C GLU A 100 -10.85 13.25 -14.54
N LEU A 101 -9.99 12.27 -14.86
CA LEU A 101 -10.36 11.18 -15.75
C LEU A 101 -11.51 10.34 -15.14
N GLY A 102 -11.41 9.99 -13.86
CA GLY A 102 -12.46 9.27 -13.13
C GLY A 102 -13.78 10.04 -13.10
N GLN A 103 -13.73 11.35 -12.81
CA GLN A 103 -14.91 12.22 -12.83
C GLN A 103 -15.55 12.31 -14.23
N LYS A 104 -14.75 12.36 -15.30
CA LYS A 104 -15.27 12.32 -16.68
C LYS A 104 -16.02 11.02 -16.98
N VAL A 105 -15.53 9.88 -16.49
CA VAL A 105 -16.22 8.58 -16.63
C VAL A 105 -17.53 8.60 -15.85
N VAL A 106 -17.51 8.99 -14.58
CA VAL A 106 -18.71 9.11 -13.73
C VAL A 106 -19.76 10.02 -14.36
N LYS A 107 -19.34 11.17 -14.88
CA LYS A 107 -20.24 12.12 -15.55
C LYS A 107 -20.90 11.51 -16.77
N ARG A 108 -20.17 10.74 -17.59
CA ARG A 108 -20.76 10.06 -18.76
C ARG A 108 -21.73 8.96 -18.38
N MET A 109 -21.38 8.13 -17.39
CA MET A 109 -22.24 7.04 -16.94
C MET A 109 -23.57 7.57 -16.36
N SER A 110 -23.52 8.67 -15.60
CA SER A 110 -24.70 9.29 -15.00
C SER A 110 -25.63 10.00 -15.98
N GLN A 111 -25.20 10.29 -17.21
CA GLN A 111 -26.08 10.88 -18.24
C GLN A 111 -27.22 9.94 -18.65
N GLY A 112 -27.04 8.63 -18.52
CA GLY A 112 -28.07 7.62 -18.80
C GLY A 112 -29.01 7.34 -17.64
N GLY A 113 -28.88 8.04 -16.51
CA GLY A 113 -29.60 7.78 -15.26
C GLY A 113 -28.71 7.14 -14.18
N PRO A 114 -29.31 6.70 -13.07
CA PRO A 114 -28.59 6.02 -11.99
C PRO A 114 -27.87 4.77 -12.50
N TYR A 115 -26.64 4.54 -12.03
CA TYR A 115 -25.83 3.39 -12.42
C TYR A 115 -25.22 2.69 -11.19
N MET A 116 -24.84 1.43 -11.36
CA MET A 116 -24.12 0.63 -10.36
C MET A 116 -22.69 0.40 -10.83
N ALA A 117 -21.71 0.58 -9.94
CA ALA A 117 -20.32 0.22 -10.18
C ALA A 117 -19.96 -1.04 -9.39
N LEU A 118 -19.44 -2.05 -10.07
CA LEU A 118 -19.06 -3.34 -9.47
C LEU A 118 -17.58 -3.62 -9.73
N HIS A 119 -16.82 -3.83 -8.66
CA HIS A 119 -15.41 -4.24 -8.75
C HIS A 119 -15.32 -5.76 -8.53
N LEU A 120 -15.10 -6.50 -9.61
CA LEU A 120 -14.90 -7.94 -9.58
C LEU A 120 -13.40 -8.26 -9.55
N ARG A 121 -12.89 -8.78 -8.42
CA ARG A 121 -11.53 -9.33 -8.34
C ARG A 121 -11.50 -10.74 -8.94
N LEU A 122 -11.19 -10.82 -10.23
CA LEU A 122 -11.13 -12.09 -10.97
C LEU A 122 -9.71 -12.68 -11.08
N GLU A 123 -8.77 -12.25 -10.24
CA GLU A 123 -7.39 -12.73 -10.32
C GLU A 123 -7.24 -14.13 -9.70
N LYS A 124 -6.66 -15.08 -10.45
CA LYS A 124 -6.48 -16.48 -10.03
C LYS A 124 -5.95 -16.63 -8.60
N ASN A 125 -4.97 -15.83 -8.22
CA ASN A 125 -4.36 -15.86 -6.88
C ASN A 125 -5.31 -15.47 -5.74
N VAL A 126 -6.41 -14.76 -6.01
CA VAL A 126 -7.46 -14.47 -5.04
C VAL A 126 -8.27 -15.72 -4.77
N TRP A 127 -8.75 -16.36 -5.83
CA TRP A 127 -9.60 -17.55 -5.76
C TRP A 127 -8.88 -18.74 -5.14
N VAL A 128 -7.62 -18.98 -5.51
CA VAL A 128 -6.79 -20.02 -4.89
C VAL A 128 -6.62 -19.79 -3.39
N ARG A 129 -6.48 -18.54 -2.95
CA ARG A 129 -6.24 -18.21 -1.52
C ARG A 129 -7.52 -18.21 -0.68
N THR A 130 -8.68 -17.93 -1.28
CA THR A 130 -9.95 -17.94 -0.56
C THR A 130 -10.65 -19.30 -0.60
N GLY A 131 -10.20 -20.22 -1.47
CA GLY A 131 -10.86 -21.51 -1.69
C GLY A 131 -12.25 -21.37 -2.32
N CYS A 132 -12.54 -20.21 -2.92
CA CYS A 132 -13.83 -19.95 -3.55
C CYS A 132 -13.83 -20.46 -5.00
N VAL A 133 -14.97 -20.97 -5.45
CA VAL A 133 -15.23 -21.21 -6.88
C VAL A 133 -15.64 -19.89 -7.56
N PRO A 134 -15.12 -19.59 -8.76
CA PRO A 134 -15.40 -18.35 -9.48
C PRO A 134 -16.86 -18.19 -9.89
N GLY A 135 -17.61 -19.30 -9.95
CA GLY A 135 -19.00 -19.28 -10.41
C GLY A 135 -19.13 -18.95 -11.90
N LEU A 136 -18.01 -19.00 -12.64
CA LEU A 136 -17.93 -18.73 -14.08
C LEU A 136 -18.03 -20.03 -14.92
N GLY A 137 -18.37 -21.15 -14.27
CA GLY A 137 -18.58 -22.46 -14.87
C GLY A 137 -17.37 -23.39 -14.80
N LYS A 138 -17.61 -24.69 -15.08
CA LYS A 138 -16.65 -25.78 -14.85
C LYS A 138 -15.25 -25.55 -15.43
N LYS A 139 -15.16 -24.92 -16.61
CA LYS A 139 -13.88 -24.65 -17.28
C LYS A 139 -13.04 -23.61 -16.51
N ALA A 140 -13.68 -22.60 -15.93
CA ALA A 140 -13.00 -21.60 -15.10
C ALA A 140 -12.63 -22.18 -13.74
N ASP A 141 -13.49 -23.03 -13.16
CA ASP A 141 -13.23 -23.72 -11.89
C ASP A 141 -11.99 -24.62 -11.98
N GLN A 142 -11.77 -25.30 -13.11
CA GLN A 142 -10.59 -26.15 -13.37
C GLN A 142 -9.30 -25.36 -13.63
N ALA A 143 -9.40 -24.07 -13.95
CA ALA A 143 -8.26 -23.23 -14.29
C ALA A 143 -7.63 -22.54 -13.06
N ILE A 144 -8.25 -22.66 -11.89
CA ILE A 144 -7.79 -22.13 -10.59
C ILE A 144 -6.94 -23.21 -9.92
#